data_AF-A0A9X9Q8M0-F1
#
_entry.id   AF-A0A9X9Q8M0-F1
#
_cell.length_a   1.000
_cell.length_b   1.000
_cell.length_c   1.000
_cell.angle_alpha   90.00
_cell.angle_beta   90.00
_cell.angle_gamma   90.00
#
_symmetry.space_group_name_H-M   'P 1'
#
loop_
_entity.id
_entity.type
_entity.pdbx_description
1 polymer ?
#
loop_
_entity_poly.entity_id
_entity_poly.type
_entity_poly.pdbx_seq_one_letter_code
_entity_poly.pdbx_strand_id
1 'polypeptide(L)'
;MYGPQTCLEEGAITPSDKTLFPDVDWLIGNHSDELTPWVPVIAARSSYGCRFFVLPCCFFDFTGKYSRRQSRKTQYREYLDFVTEVGLTCGFHVEEDCLRIPSTKRVCLIGKSRTYPPAGEVSMDEQRTQYINSRRGRPMSPPGEASVPPPPQATVGHTGHPDGHQALDTGAATGGAEIRANQLWLSGFQPREKAERVRNCATLPQDFIDQVVLQVAHLLLDGEQLNTGSASSGSSKAWNRGGSLSLAEVARELTGEMLQRLKRECGGLQTLLRNNHQVFEVVNGRVHIRDWREETLQKQPHSEAKRRLCSEAFKTRMCWFYSHHPDGCVLPSDSCPFAHGPAELRPPRTPKRKKPVL
;
A
#
# COMPACT_ATOMS: atom_id res chain seq x y z
N MET A 1 13.30 -30.21 20.70
CA MET A 1 12.29 -29.13 20.76
C MET A 1 12.28 -28.63 22.20
N TYR A 2 12.16 -27.32 22.41
CA TYR A 2 12.53 -26.61 23.65
C TYR A 2 12.09 -27.29 24.96
N GLY A 3 12.93 -27.22 26.00
CA GLY A 3 12.68 -27.89 27.27
C GLY A 3 11.61 -27.20 28.13
N PRO A 4 11.16 -27.83 29.23
CA PRO A 4 10.10 -27.31 30.11
C PRO A 4 10.41 -25.94 30.72
N GLN A 5 11.67 -25.50 30.70
CA GLN A 5 12.12 -24.18 31.13
C GLN A 5 11.78 -23.04 30.15
N THR A 6 11.36 -23.33 28.93
CA THR A 6 11.02 -22.30 27.93
C THR A 6 9.59 -21.81 28.14
N CYS A 7 9.45 -20.59 28.67
CA CYS A 7 8.17 -19.90 28.74
C CYS A 7 7.89 -19.18 27.41
N LEU A 8 6.73 -19.43 26.81
CA LEU A 8 6.28 -18.74 25.60
C LEU A 8 4.91 -18.12 25.85
N GLU A 9 4.81 -16.82 25.61
CA GLU A 9 3.56 -16.06 25.72
C GLU A 9 3.24 -15.42 24.38
N GLU A 10 1.98 -15.51 23.96
CA GLU A 10 1.46 -14.86 22.75
C GLU A 10 0.39 -13.86 23.15
N GLY A 11 0.52 -12.62 22.66
CA GLY A 11 -0.42 -11.56 22.98
C GLY A 11 -0.31 -10.35 22.07
N ALA A 12 -1.41 -9.60 21.99
CA ALA A 12 -1.42 -8.29 21.35
C ALA A 12 -0.89 -7.22 22.33
N ILE A 13 0.01 -6.37 21.87
CA ILE A 13 0.60 -5.30 22.67
C ILE A 13 0.23 -3.94 22.08
N THR A 14 -0.02 -2.97 22.97
CA THR A 14 -0.15 -1.56 22.60
C THR A 14 1.10 -0.84 23.11
N PRO A 15 2.03 -0.42 22.24
CA PRO A 15 3.27 0.25 22.62
C PRO A 15 3.01 1.35 23.65
N SER A 16 3.50 1.13 24.86
CA SER A 16 3.40 2.05 25.99
C SER A 16 4.36 1.65 27.11
N ASP A 17 4.49 2.50 28.11
CA ASP A 17 5.23 2.26 29.35
C ASP A 17 4.73 1.04 30.12
N LYS A 18 3.48 0.63 29.88
CA LYS A 18 2.85 -0.55 30.52
C LYS A 18 3.15 -1.85 29.78
N THR A 19 3.73 -1.79 28.58
CA THR A 19 4.04 -2.96 27.76
C THR A 19 5.55 -3.11 27.63
N LEU A 20 6.24 -3.20 28.77
CA LEU A 20 7.65 -3.53 28.91
C LEU A 20 7.78 -4.86 29.65
N PHE A 21 8.77 -5.65 29.28
CA PHE A 21 8.91 -7.05 29.72
C PHE A 21 10.30 -7.30 30.31
N PRO A 22 10.59 -6.82 31.53
CA PRO A 22 11.95 -6.86 32.10
C PRO A 22 12.51 -8.28 32.24
N ASP A 23 11.63 -9.24 32.48
CA ASP A 23 11.98 -10.65 32.73
C ASP A 23 12.01 -11.50 31.45
N VAL A 24 11.84 -10.89 30.27
CA VAL A 24 11.79 -11.60 28.98
C VAL A 24 13.12 -11.51 28.24
N ASP A 25 13.63 -12.68 27.82
CA ASP A 25 14.86 -12.78 27.03
C ASP A 25 14.70 -12.34 25.56
N TRP A 26 13.53 -12.57 24.98
CA TRP A 26 13.25 -12.39 23.55
C TRP A 26 11.87 -11.79 23.30
N LEU A 27 11.82 -10.73 22.51
CA LEU A 27 10.60 -10.22 21.90
C LEU A 27 10.53 -10.62 20.42
N ILE A 28 9.49 -11.34 20.02
CA ILE A 28 9.35 -11.93 18.68
C ILE A 28 8.19 -11.28 17.94
N GLY A 29 8.49 -10.42 16.97
CA GLY A 29 7.55 -9.83 16.03
C GLY A 29 7.35 -10.70 14.79
N ASN A 30 6.58 -11.78 14.92
CA ASN A 30 6.23 -12.61 13.77
C ASN A 30 5.05 -12.00 13.00
N HIS A 31 5.31 -11.45 11.81
CA HIS A 31 4.27 -10.76 11.00
C HIS A 31 3.53 -9.66 11.79
N SER A 32 4.25 -8.90 12.61
CA SER A 32 3.71 -8.02 13.66
C SER A 32 3.07 -6.71 13.17
N ASP A 33 2.72 -6.61 11.89
CA ASP A 33 2.06 -5.44 11.26
C ASP A 33 2.64 -4.08 11.72
N GLU A 34 1.81 -3.20 12.29
CA GLU A 34 2.16 -1.86 12.80
C GLU A 34 3.22 -1.88 13.91
N LEU A 35 3.39 -3.02 14.60
CA LEU A 35 4.37 -3.18 15.67
C LEU A 35 5.78 -3.46 15.15
N THR A 36 5.95 -3.76 13.87
CA THR A 36 7.26 -4.06 13.27
C THR A 36 8.37 -3.07 13.70
N PRO A 37 8.20 -1.73 13.56
CA PRO A 37 9.20 -0.78 14.04
C PRO A 37 9.23 -0.63 15.58
N TRP A 38 8.16 -0.99 16.29
CA TRP A 38 8.08 -0.91 17.75
C TRP A 38 8.79 -2.08 18.46
N VAL A 39 8.89 -3.25 17.83
CA VAL A 39 9.49 -4.45 18.44
C VAL A 39 10.94 -4.19 18.92
N PRO A 40 11.85 -3.61 18.10
CA PRO A 40 13.18 -3.25 18.60
C PRO A 40 13.15 -2.24 19.75
N VAL A 41 12.22 -1.28 19.73
CA VAL A 41 12.10 -0.24 20.78
C VAL A 41 11.66 -0.86 22.11
N ILE A 42 10.65 -1.73 22.08
CA ILE A 42 10.10 -2.37 23.28
C ILE A 42 11.14 -3.33 23.86
N ALA A 43 11.80 -4.14 23.03
CA ALA A 43 12.90 -4.98 23.48
C ALA A 43 14.00 -4.13 24.13
N ALA A 44 14.37 -3.01 23.48
CA ALA A 44 15.41 -2.14 23.97
C ALA A 44 15.14 -1.61 25.38
N ARG A 45 13.88 -1.20 25.62
CA ARG A 45 13.40 -0.60 26.87
C ARG A 45 12.95 -1.59 27.93
N SER A 46 12.74 -2.85 27.57
CA SER A 46 12.33 -3.88 28.51
C SER A 46 13.48 -4.27 29.44
N SER A 47 14.64 -4.61 28.88
CA SER A 47 15.87 -4.81 29.65
C SER A 47 17.10 -4.72 28.73
N TYR A 48 18.27 -4.43 29.30
CA TYR A 48 19.52 -4.37 28.53
C TYR A 48 19.83 -5.72 27.84
N GLY A 49 19.48 -6.84 28.48
CA GLY A 49 19.68 -8.20 27.97
C GLY A 49 18.60 -8.72 27.02
N CYS A 50 17.46 -8.02 26.90
CA CYS A 50 16.37 -8.42 26.03
C CYS A 50 16.79 -8.32 24.55
N ARG A 51 16.44 -9.35 23.78
CA ARG A 51 16.75 -9.48 22.35
C ARG A 51 15.47 -9.32 21.54
N PHE A 52 15.62 -9.04 20.25
CA PHE A 52 14.47 -9.03 19.36
C PHE A 52 14.68 -9.89 18.13
N PHE A 53 13.55 -10.39 17.65
CA PHE A 53 13.39 -10.93 16.32
C PHE A 53 12.20 -10.23 15.67
N VAL A 54 12.31 -9.85 14.40
CA VAL A 54 11.16 -9.35 13.65
C VAL A 54 11.17 -9.90 12.23
N LEU A 55 9.99 -10.24 11.71
CA LEU A 55 9.76 -10.62 10.32
C LEU A 55 8.95 -9.52 9.63
N PRO A 56 9.61 -8.51 9.00
CA PRO A 56 8.93 -7.38 8.41
C PRO A 56 8.12 -7.81 7.18
N CYS A 57 6.79 -7.68 7.25
CA CYS A 57 5.91 -8.02 6.13
C CYS A 57 4.98 -6.87 5.70
N CYS A 58 4.63 -5.95 6.60
CA CYS A 58 3.77 -4.81 6.30
C CYS A 58 4.57 -3.51 6.42
N PHE A 59 4.30 -2.54 5.55
CA PHE A 59 5.12 -1.33 5.44
C PHE A 59 4.59 -0.23 6.38
N PHE A 60 4.94 -0.33 7.66
CA PHE A 60 4.57 0.65 8.68
C PHE A 60 5.80 1.35 9.28
N ASP A 61 5.66 2.66 9.48
CA ASP A 61 6.50 3.50 10.34
C ASP A 61 5.81 3.65 11.71
N PHE A 62 6.39 4.42 12.64
CA PHE A 62 5.87 4.61 13.99
C PHE A 62 4.50 5.29 14.06
N THR A 63 4.11 6.07 13.04
CA THR A 63 2.86 6.86 13.02
C THR A 63 1.93 6.53 11.85
N GLY A 64 2.17 5.42 11.14
CA GLY A 64 1.32 5.00 10.03
C GLY A 64 2.09 4.30 8.91
N LYS A 65 1.61 4.39 7.67
CA LYS A 65 2.25 3.71 6.54
C LYS A 65 3.63 4.28 6.26
N TYR A 66 4.60 3.39 6.09
CA TYR A 66 5.95 3.75 5.70
C TYR A 66 5.94 4.34 4.29
N SER A 67 6.41 5.59 4.19
CA SER A 67 6.56 6.29 2.93
C SER A 67 7.98 6.11 2.41
N ARG A 68 8.07 5.62 1.17
CA ARG A 68 9.33 5.39 0.48
C ARG A 68 10.11 6.70 0.33
N ARG A 69 11.39 6.68 0.67
CA ARG A 69 12.32 7.83 0.62
C ARG A 69 13.12 7.86 -0.68
N GLN A 70 13.35 6.72 -1.33
CA GLN A 70 14.25 6.63 -2.49
C GLN A 70 13.73 5.70 -3.58
N SER A 71 13.90 6.04 -4.85
CA SER A 71 13.41 5.19 -5.97
C SER A 71 14.38 4.08 -6.41
N ARG A 72 15.61 4.02 -5.87
CA ARG A 72 16.70 3.17 -6.37
C ARG A 72 16.67 1.70 -5.93
N LYS A 73 15.99 1.36 -4.83
CA LYS A 73 15.92 -0.01 -4.25
C LYS A 73 14.49 -0.55 -4.29
N THR A 74 14.26 -1.86 -4.26
CA THR A 74 12.87 -2.35 -4.13
C THR A 74 12.22 -1.81 -2.85
N GLN A 75 10.89 -1.59 -2.84
CA GLN A 75 10.18 -1.11 -1.65
C GLN A 75 10.45 -1.99 -0.43
N TYR A 76 10.55 -3.31 -0.62
CA TYR A 76 10.84 -4.24 0.47
C TYR A 76 12.27 -4.10 0.99
N ARG A 77 13.29 -4.01 0.13
CA ARG A 77 14.68 -3.81 0.58
C ARG A 77 14.83 -2.49 1.33
N GLU A 78 14.25 -1.41 0.82
CA GLU A 78 14.28 -0.12 1.51
C GLU A 78 13.56 -0.16 2.86
N TYR A 79 12.46 -0.92 2.96
CA TYR A 79 11.79 -1.11 4.24
C TYR A 79 12.63 -1.93 5.23
N LEU A 80 13.34 -2.98 4.78
CA LEU A 80 14.28 -3.71 5.61
C LEU A 80 15.40 -2.79 6.11
N ASP A 81 15.96 -1.94 5.25
CA ASP A 81 16.98 -0.96 5.62
C ASP A 81 16.45 0.00 6.71
N PHE A 82 15.18 0.42 6.61
CA PHE A 82 14.54 1.22 7.66
C PHE A 82 14.39 0.46 8.98
N VAL A 83 13.93 -0.78 8.99
CA VAL A 83 13.78 -1.54 10.24
C VAL A 83 15.17 -1.84 10.86
N THR A 84 16.20 -2.04 10.02
CA THR A 84 17.60 -2.11 10.46
C THR A 84 18.07 -0.79 11.09
N GLU A 85 17.77 0.36 10.46
CA GLU A 85 18.04 1.69 11.03
C GLU A 85 17.41 1.83 12.43
N VAL A 86 16.15 1.42 12.59
CA VAL A 86 15.46 1.42 13.89
C VAL A 86 16.19 0.56 14.91
N GLY A 87 16.58 -0.67 14.54
CA GLY A 87 17.30 -1.57 15.44
C GLY A 87 18.67 -1.02 15.86
N LEU A 88 19.41 -0.41 14.93
CA LEU A 88 20.70 0.26 15.21
C LEU A 88 20.51 1.46 16.14
N THR A 89 19.50 2.29 15.91
CA THR A 89 19.17 3.42 16.81
C THR A 89 18.74 2.94 18.19
N CYS A 90 18.07 1.78 18.28
CA CYS A 90 17.77 1.15 19.56
C CYS A 90 19.02 0.60 20.27
N GLY A 91 20.18 0.64 19.59
CA GLY A 91 21.47 0.26 20.09
C GLY A 91 21.74 -1.24 20.00
N PHE A 92 21.15 -1.91 19.03
CA PHE A 92 21.41 -3.34 18.75
C PHE A 92 22.41 -3.53 17.62
N HIS A 93 23.21 -4.59 17.72
CA HIS A 93 23.80 -5.21 16.55
C HIS A 93 22.70 -5.99 15.82
N VAL A 94 22.28 -5.47 14.66
CA VAL A 94 21.21 -6.07 13.85
C VAL A 94 21.80 -7.01 12.81
N GLU A 95 21.39 -8.26 12.86
CA GLU A 95 21.69 -9.30 11.87
C GLU A 95 20.48 -9.51 10.95
N GLU A 96 20.74 -9.80 9.68
CA GLU A 96 19.74 -10.18 8.68
C GLU A 96 19.84 -11.68 8.40
N ASP A 97 18.70 -12.37 8.37
CA ASP A 97 18.64 -13.79 7.98
C ASP A 97 17.42 -14.08 7.09
N CYS A 98 17.49 -15.12 6.27
CA CYS A 98 16.44 -15.56 5.35
C CYS A 98 15.76 -16.84 5.84
N LEU A 99 14.50 -16.72 6.27
CA LEU A 99 13.71 -17.86 6.72
C LEU A 99 13.30 -18.78 5.57
N ARG A 100 13.25 -20.09 5.87
CA ARG A 100 12.74 -21.10 4.95
C ARG A 100 11.20 -21.19 5.00
N ILE A 101 10.54 -20.13 4.55
CA ILE A 101 9.06 -20.02 4.51
C ILE A 101 8.55 -19.74 3.08
N PRO A 102 7.30 -20.09 2.74
CA PRO A 102 6.70 -19.85 1.43
C PRO A 102 6.23 -18.38 1.25
N SER A 103 7.06 -17.40 1.60
CA SER A 103 6.80 -15.97 1.49
C SER A 103 7.87 -15.29 0.65
N THR A 104 7.48 -14.29 -0.15
CA THR A 104 8.43 -13.37 -0.79
C THR A 104 9.05 -12.39 0.21
N LYS A 105 8.39 -12.19 1.35
CA LYS A 105 8.87 -11.41 2.50
C LYS A 105 9.34 -12.38 3.59
N ARG A 106 10.51 -12.97 3.36
CA ARG A 106 11.12 -14.03 4.21
C ARG A 106 12.37 -13.58 4.95
N VAL A 107 12.78 -12.33 4.75
CA VAL A 107 13.93 -11.76 5.43
C VAL A 107 13.50 -11.31 6.81
N CYS A 108 14.19 -11.79 7.84
CA CYS A 108 14.01 -11.40 9.23
C CYS A 108 15.22 -10.61 9.73
N LEU A 109 15.00 -9.82 10.78
CA LEU A 109 16.02 -9.01 11.44
C LEU A 109 16.10 -9.39 12.91
N ILE A 110 17.32 -9.49 13.42
CA ILE A 110 17.61 -10.05 14.74
C ILE A 110 18.57 -9.11 15.49
N GLY A 111 18.17 -8.65 16.69
CA GLY A 111 19.05 -7.90 17.59
C GLY A 111 19.48 -8.77 18.76
N LYS A 112 20.73 -9.26 18.76
CA LYS A 112 21.23 -10.20 19.80
C LYS A 112 22.04 -9.55 20.92
N SER A 113 22.72 -8.46 20.62
CA SER A 113 23.64 -7.77 21.54
C SER A 113 23.59 -6.26 21.35
N ARG A 114 24.09 -5.53 22.35
CA ARG A 114 24.11 -4.07 22.35
C ARG A 114 25.39 -3.52 21.73
N THR A 115 25.28 -2.37 21.07
CA THR A 115 26.43 -1.64 20.48
C THR A 115 27.18 -0.77 21.49
N TYR A 116 26.73 -0.76 22.74
CA TYR A 116 27.20 0.10 23.82
C TYR A 116 27.22 -0.67 25.14
N PRO A 117 28.09 -0.32 26.11
CA PRO A 117 28.12 -0.95 27.43
C PRO A 117 26.90 -0.58 28.29
N PRO A 118 26.54 -1.35 29.35
CA PRO A 118 25.36 -1.08 30.19
C PRO A 118 25.29 0.33 30.77
N ALA A 119 26.44 0.92 31.12
CA ALA A 119 26.53 2.28 31.65
C ALA A 119 26.03 3.36 30.66
N GLY A 120 25.96 3.05 29.36
CA GLY A 120 25.49 3.96 28.32
C GLY A 120 23.97 3.97 28.11
N GLU A 121 23.18 3.16 28.83
CA GLU A 121 21.73 3.02 28.58
C GLU A 121 20.99 4.35 28.60
N VAL A 122 21.31 5.23 29.56
CA VAL A 122 20.63 6.52 29.69
C VAL A 122 20.81 7.38 28.43
N SER A 123 22.05 7.48 27.93
CA SER A 123 22.33 8.24 26.71
C SER A 123 21.69 7.61 25.47
N MET A 124 21.71 6.28 25.39
CA MET A 124 21.10 5.56 24.27
C MET A 124 19.57 5.66 24.26
N ASP A 125 18.93 5.65 25.43
CA ASP A 125 17.48 5.83 25.53
C ASP A 125 17.06 7.26 25.16
N GLU A 126 17.87 8.27 25.47
CA GLU A 126 17.66 9.64 24.99
C GLU A 126 17.74 9.71 23.45
N GLN A 127 18.77 9.11 22.85
CA GLN A 127 18.90 9.06 21.38
C GLN A 127 17.73 8.32 20.72
N ARG A 128 17.31 7.19 21.29
CA ARG A 128 16.14 6.41 20.86
C ARG A 128 14.88 7.27 20.90
N THR A 129 14.67 8.01 21.99
CA THR A 129 13.54 8.94 22.16
C THR A 129 13.55 10.03 21.11
N GLN A 130 14.69 10.69 20.89
CA GLN A 130 14.84 11.75 19.90
C GLN A 130 14.54 11.25 18.49
N TYR A 131 15.04 10.07 18.13
CA TYR A 131 14.77 9.46 16.83
C TYR A 131 13.28 9.19 16.61
N ILE A 132 12.60 8.54 17.57
CA ILE A 132 11.16 8.26 17.47
C ILE A 132 10.37 9.56 17.31
N ASN A 133 10.72 10.59 18.10
CA ASN A 133 10.06 11.90 18.01
C ASN A 133 10.30 12.60 16.67
N SER A 134 11.50 12.50 16.10
CA SER A 134 11.82 13.08 14.78
C SER A 134 10.98 12.49 13.65
N ARG A 135 10.55 11.22 13.79
CA ARG A 135 9.70 10.52 12.82
C ARG A 135 8.21 10.88 13.00
N ARG A 136 7.79 11.18 14.23
CA ARG A 136 6.43 11.66 14.54
C ARG A 136 6.14 13.04 13.94
N GLY A 137 7.16 13.89 13.80
CA GLY A 137 7.06 15.27 13.31
C GLY A 137 7.05 15.48 11.79
N ARG A 138 6.93 14.42 10.96
CA ARG A 138 6.65 14.57 9.52
C ARG A 138 5.15 14.40 9.28
N PRO A 139 4.34 15.48 9.29
CA PRO A 139 3.04 15.42 8.66
C PRO A 139 3.23 14.99 7.19
N MET A 140 2.35 14.13 6.70
CA MET A 140 2.17 13.99 5.25
C MET A 140 1.80 15.37 4.71
N SER A 141 2.76 16.07 4.10
CA SER A 141 2.41 17.11 3.15
C SER A 141 1.63 16.44 2.01
N PRO A 142 0.48 16.99 1.58
CA PRO A 142 -0.16 16.54 0.36
C PRO A 142 0.86 16.59 -0.80
N PRO A 143 0.82 15.66 -1.76
CA PRO A 143 1.71 15.70 -2.90
C PRO A 143 1.35 16.92 -3.77
N GLY A 144 2.08 18.02 -3.61
CA GLY A 144 1.94 19.20 -4.45
C GLY A 144 2.16 20.52 -3.72
N GLU A 145 3.34 20.74 -3.15
CA GLU A 145 3.87 22.10 -3.01
C GLU A 145 5.39 22.02 -2.80
N ALA A 146 6.14 22.39 -3.83
CA ALA A 146 7.59 22.51 -3.76
C ALA A 146 7.92 23.72 -2.88
N SER A 147 8.51 23.49 -1.71
CA SER A 147 9.07 24.56 -0.88
C SER A 147 10.30 25.13 -1.57
N VAL A 148 10.18 26.35 -2.08
CA VAL A 148 11.28 27.18 -2.59
C VAL A 148 12.19 27.56 -1.41
N PRO A 149 13.52 27.48 -1.52
CA PRO A 149 14.42 27.94 -0.45
C PRO A 149 14.38 29.47 -0.33
N PRO A 150 14.47 30.05 0.88
CA PRO A 150 14.50 31.50 1.04
C PRO A 150 15.82 32.08 0.51
N PRO A 151 15.81 33.33 -0.01
CA PRO A 151 16.99 33.96 -0.57
C PRO A 151 18.00 34.36 0.53
N PRO A 152 19.30 34.47 0.19
CA PRO A 152 20.33 34.85 1.15
C PRO A 152 20.16 36.33 1.53
N GLN A 153 19.98 36.61 2.83
CA GLN A 153 19.99 37.99 3.32
C GLN A 153 21.41 38.52 3.40
N ALA A 154 21.60 39.67 2.75
CA ALA A 154 22.82 40.44 2.69
C ALA A 154 23.19 41.06 4.04
N THR A 155 24.50 41.11 4.26
CA THR A 155 25.21 41.83 5.31
C THR A 155 24.92 43.33 5.30
N VAL A 156 24.50 43.88 6.45
CA VAL A 156 24.79 45.27 6.84
C VAL A 156 25.06 45.27 8.35
N GLY A 157 26.25 45.71 8.75
CA GLY A 157 26.63 45.85 10.15
C GLY A 157 26.14 47.16 10.76
N HIS A 158 26.07 47.21 12.09
CA HIS A 158 26.52 48.37 12.86
C HIS A 158 26.77 47.98 14.33
N THR A 159 27.86 48.56 14.82
CA THR A 159 28.53 48.52 16.12
C THR A 159 27.71 49.08 17.29
N GLY A 160 27.88 48.51 18.50
CA GLY A 160 27.55 49.19 19.77
C GLY A 160 27.40 48.28 21.00
N HIS A 161 28.46 48.16 21.80
CA HIS A 161 28.45 47.98 23.28
C HIS A 161 28.87 49.37 23.86
N PRO A 162 28.83 49.69 25.18
CA PRO A 162 28.41 48.93 26.38
C PRO A 162 27.43 49.75 27.29
N ASP A 163 26.84 49.27 28.38
CA ASP A 163 27.37 48.89 29.71
C ASP A 163 26.18 48.53 30.63
N GLY A 164 26.42 47.80 31.73
CA GLY A 164 25.70 48.07 32.99
C GLY A 164 25.03 46.91 33.74
N HIS A 165 25.73 46.47 34.80
CA HIS A 165 25.23 46.09 36.13
C HIS A 165 24.75 44.66 36.44
N GLN A 166 25.55 44.03 37.30
CA GLN A 166 25.25 42.93 38.22
C GLN A 166 24.07 43.24 39.15
N ALA A 167 23.28 42.21 39.48
CA ALA A 167 22.88 41.93 40.86
C ALA A 167 22.52 40.44 41.01
N LEU A 168 23.17 39.82 41.99
CA LEU A 168 22.85 38.50 42.55
C LEU A 168 21.52 38.59 43.29
N ASP A 169 20.70 37.54 43.24
CA ASP A 169 19.93 37.20 44.43
C ASP A 169 19.66 35.70 44.56
N THR A 170 19.65 35.31 45.82
CA THR A 170 19.79 33.98 46.38
C THR A 170 18.42 33.50 46.83
N GLY A 171 18.03 32.26 46.56
CA GLY A 171 16.73 31.76 47.03
C GLY A 171 16.49 30.31 46.68
N ALA A 172 16.76 29.43 47.64
CA ALA A 172 16.48 28.01 47.59
C ALA A 172 14.99 27.71 47.32
N ALA A 173 14.72 26.84 46.35
CA ALA A 173 13.48 26.09 46.26
C ALA A 173 13.82 24.61 46.09
N THR A 174 13.90 23.93 47.24
CA THR A 174 13.70 22.50 47.39
C THR A 174 12.37 22.11 46.74
N GLY A 175 12.40 21.48 45.57
CA GLY A 175 11.18 21.04 44.90
C GLY A 175 11.34 20.47 43.48
N GLY A 176 12.51 19.97 43.11
CA GLY A 176 12.82 19.55 41.74
C GLY A 176 13.05 18.06 41.52
N ALA A 177 12.87 17.22 42.55
CA ALA A 177 13.21 15.80 42.47
C ALA A 177 12.04 14.88 42.05
N GLU A 178 10.80 15.39 41.97
CA GLU A 178 9.61 14.56 41.72
C GLU A 178 8.94 14.77 40.34
N ILE A 179 9.42 15.70 39.49
CA ILE A 179 8.77 16.03 38.19
C ILE A 179 9.48 15.36 36.98
N ARG A 180 10.26 14.29 37.17
CA ARG A 180 10.85 13.50 36.06
C ARG A 180 10.35 12.07 35.91
N ALA A 181 9.39 11.64 36.73
CA ALA A 181 8.94 10.24 36.74
C ALA A 181 7.68 9.95 35.90
N ASN A 182 7.10 10.93 35.20
CA ASN A 182 5.78 10.76 34.56
C ASN A 182 5.71 11.16 33.07
N GLN A 183 6.84 11.26 32.38
CA GLN A 183 6.81 11.37 30.92
C GLN A 183 6.69 9.98 30.30
N LEU A 184 5.46 9.65 29.90
CA LEU A 184 5.18 8.48 29.08
C LEU A 184 6.13 8.47 27.87
N TRP A 185 6.95 7.43 27.73
CA TRP A 185 7.88 7.33 26.59
C TRP A 185 7.14 7.19 25.26
N LEU A 186 5.87 6.79 25.33
CA LEU A 186 4.93 6.85 24.23
C LEU A 186 3.55 7.36 24.64
N SER A 187 3.21 8.57 24.20
CA SER A 187 1.82 9.05 24.17
C SER A 187 1.20 8.80 22.79
N GLY A 188 -0.06 8.33 22.77
CA GLY A 188 -0.94 8.41 21.61
C GLY A 188 -0.77 7.36 20.49
N PHE A 189 -0.17 6.19 20.74
CA PHE A 189 -0.25 5.11 19.75
C PHE A 189 -1.70 4.59 19.67
N GLN A 190 -2.29 4.70 18.49
CA GLN A 190 -3.61 4.16 18.19
C GLN A 190 -3.46 3.07 17.14
N PRO A 191 -3.67 1.79 17.49
CA PRO A 191 -3.75 0.74 16.50
C PRO A 191 -4.85 1.06 15.49
N ARG A 192 -4.65 0.67 14.24
CA ARG A 192 -5.75 0.67 13.25
C ARG A 192 -7.00 -0.03 13.77
N GLU A 193 -8.16 0.39 13.25
CA GLU A 193 -9.40 -0.36 13.44
C GLU A 193 -9.24 -1.80 12.95
N LYS A 194 -9.78 -2.77 13.71
CA LYS A 194 -9.70 -4.21 13.44
C LYS A 194 -10.27 -4.61 12.07
N ALA A 195 -11.14 -3.77 11.49
CA ALA A 195 -11.71 -3.96 10.17
C ALA A 195 -11.18 -2.89 9.20
N GLU A 196 -10.33 -3.28 8.25
CA GLU A 196 -10.02 -2.43 7.10
C GLU A 196 -11.23 -2.40 6.18
N ARG A 197 -11.87 -1.24 6.01
CA ARG A 197 -12.91 -1.12 4.97
C ARG A 197 -12.27 -1.37 3.62
N VAL A 198 -12.56 -2.51 3.01
CA VAL A 198 -12.13 -2.84 1.65
C VAL A 198 -12.84 -1.90 0.69
N ARG A 199 -12.15 -0.83 0.29
CA ARG A 199 -12.61 0.12 -0.71
C ARG A 199 -12.13 -0.36 -2.08
N ASN A 200 -12.92 -1.17 -2.77
CA ASN A 200 -12.58 -1.69 -4.08
C ASN A 200 -13.74 -1.36 -5.02
N CYS A 201 -13.46 -0.89 -6.23
CA CYS A 201 -14.49 -0.67 -7.24
C CYS A 201 -15.35 -1.93 -7.53
N ALA A 202 -14.89 -3.13 -7.16
CA ALA A 202 -15.65 -4.38 -7.24
C ALA A 202 -16.77 -4.54 -6.19
N THR A 203 -16.80 -3.71 -5.13
CA THR A 203 -17.88 -3.72 -4.13
C THR A 203 -18.97 -2.68 -4.44
N LEU A 204 -18.80 -1.89 -5.50
CA LEU A 204 -19.83 -0.98 -5.99
C LEU A 204 -21.04 -1.78 -6.53
N PRO A 205 -22.26 -1.24 -6.40
CA PRO A 205 -23.44 -1.87 -6.98
C PRO A 205 -23.27 -2.12 -8.49
N GLN A 206 -23.66 -3.32 -8.96
CA GLN A 206 -23.43 -3.75 -10.34
C GLN A 206 -24.13 -2.85 -11.37
N ASP A 207 -25.33 -2.37 -11.04
CA ASP A 207 -26.09 -1.37 -11.81
C ASP A 207 -25.31 -0.08 -12.02
N PHE A 208 -24.60 0.41 -10.99
CA PHE A 208 -23.75 1.59 -11.11
C PHE A 208 -22.54 1.31 -12.01
N ILE A 209 -21.90 0.14 -11.87
CA ILE A 209 -20.77 -0.24 -12.72
C ILE A 209 -21.24 -0.32 -14.18
N ASP A 210 -22.36 -0.97 -14.44
CA ASP A 210 -22.93 -1.14 -15.77
C ASP A 210 -23.28 0.21 -16.40
N GLN A 211 -23.84 1.15 -15.62
CA GLN A 211 -24.11 2.52 -16.06
C GLN A 211 -22.82 3.24 -16.49
N VAL A 212 -21.75 3.18 -15.68
CA VAL A 212 -20.46 3.79 -16.04
C VAL A 212 -19.88 3.13 -17.29
N VAL A 213 -19.89 1.80 -17.37
CA VAL A 213 -19.36 1.04 -18.52
C VAL A 213 -20.12 1.40 -19.80
N LEU A 214 -21.46 1.43 -19.77
CA LEU A 214 -22.27 1.81 -20.92
C LEU A 214 -21.98 3.24 -21.39
N GLN A 215 -21.92 4.19 -20.46
CA GLN A 215 -21.64 5.58 -20.79
C GLN A 215 -20.25 5.74 -21.44
N VAL A 216 -19.21 5.12 -20.89
CA VAL A 216 -17.87 5.16 -21.47
C VAL A 216 -17.82 4.46 -22.83
N ALA A 217 -18.54 3.35 -23.00
CA ALA A 217 -18.60 2.65 -24.28
C ALA A 217 -19.29 3.47 -25.36
N HIS A 218 -20.41 4.13 -25.06
CA HIS A 218 -21.08 5.03 -26.01
C HIS A 218 -20.18 6.20 -26.41
N LEU A 219 -19.48 6.82 -25.46
CA LEU A 219 -18.51 7.89 -25.76
C LEU A 219 -17.41 7.45 -26.72
N LEU A 220 -16.92 6.21 -26.58
CA LEU A 220 -15.92 5.64 -27.49
C LEU A 220 -16.52 5.34 -28.87
N LEU A 221 -17.75 4.84 -28.94
CA LEU A 221 -18.43 4.49 -30.20
C LEU A 221 -18.88 5.73 -31.00
N ASP A 222 -19.26 6.81 -30.32
CA ASP A 222 -19.72 8.05 -30.95
C ASP A 222 -18.58 8.90 -31.51
N GLY A 223 -17.35 8.69 -31.01
CA GLY A 223 -16.16 9.45 -31.41
C GLY A 223 -15.72 9.29 -32.88
N GLU A 224 -16.22 8.29 -33.62
CA GLU A 224 -15.91 8.11 -35.04
C GLU A 224 -16.63 9.10 -35.97
N GLN A 225 -17.76 9.69 -35.56
CA GLN A 225 -18.55 10.55 -36.46
C GLN A 225 -17.89 11.90 -36.77
N LEU A 226 -16.90 12.32 -35.98
CA LEU A 226 -16.26 13.64 -36.12
C LEU A 226 -14.93 13.64 -36.89
N ASN A 227 -14.34 12.48 -37.21
CA ASN A 227 -12.98 12.40 -37.78
C ASN A 227 -12.87 11.76 -39.16
N THR A 228 -13.97 11.45 -39.85
CA THR A 228 -13.90 10.84 -41.19
C THR A 228 -14.33 11.81 -42.28
N GLY A 229 -13.44 12.74 -42.62
CA GLY A 229 -13.50 13.46 -43.89
C GLY A 229 -13.21 12.49 -45.05
N SER A 230 -14.25 12.17 -45.83
CA SER A 230 -14.19 11.53 -47.15
C SER A 230 -13.61 10.12 -47.27
N ALA A 231 -14.48 9.12 -47.47
CA ALA A 231 -14.27 8.07 -48.49
C ALA A 231 -15.57 7.27 -48.75
N SER A 232 -16.11 7.49 -49.94
CA SER A 232 -16.85 6.57 -50.84
C SER A 232 -17.29 5.19 -50.34
N SER A 233 -18.61 4.99 -50.42
CA SER A 233 -19.34 3.80 -50.93
C SER A 233 -18.52 2.54 -51.26
N GLY A 234 -18.82 1.45 -50.55
CA GLY A 234 -18.59 0.08 -51.03
C GLY A 234 -17.48 -0.69 -50.31
N SER A 235 -17.62 -0.97 -49.01
CA SER A 235 -16.80 -1.97 -48.31
C SER A 235 -17.62 -2.62 -47.21
N SER A 236 -17.53 -3.94 -47.08
CA SER A 236 -18.17 -4.74 -46.03
C SER A 236 -18.02 -4.03 -44.68
N LYS A 237 -19.16 -3.67 -44.06
CA LYS A 237 -19.22 -2.84 -42.86
C LYS A 237 -18.25 -3.38 -41.80
N ALA A 238 -17.10 -2.73 -41.62
CA ALA A 238 -16.12 -3.14 -40.62
C ALA A 238 -16.74 -2.94 -39.22
N TRP A 239 -16.55 -3.90 -38.33
CA TRP A 239 -17.07 -3.83 -36.96
C TRP A 239 -16.55 -2.56 -36.27
N ASN A 240 -17.46 -1.72 -35.76
CA ASN A 240 -17.12 -0.45 -35.14
C ASN A 240 -16.28 -0.67 -33.88
N ARG A 241 -15.00 -0.29 -33.93
CA ARG A 241 -14.07 -0.37 -32.80
C ARG A 241 -14.10 0.86 -31.90
N GLY A 242 -14.83 1.89 -32.31
CA GLY A 242 -14.82 3.20 -31.68
C GLY A 242 -13.48 3.93 -31.79
N GLY A 243 -13.48 5.15 -31.27
CA GLY A 243 -12.28 5.95 -31.09
C GLY A 243 -11.48 5.58 -29.84
N SER A 244 -10.52 6.44 -29.49
CA SER A 244 -9.74 6.32 -28.27
C SER A 244 -9.78 7.61 -27.48
N LEU A 245 -10.06 7.50 -26.18
CA LEU A 245 -10.13 8.64 -25.27
C LEU A 245 -9.10 8.50 -24.16
N SER A 246 -8.48 9.60 -23.77
CA SER A 246 -7.66 9.66 -22.57
C SER A 246 -8.52 9.52 -21.32
N LEU A 247 -7.94 9.03 -20.22
CA LEU A 247 -8.64 8.95 -18.94
C LEU A 247 -9.17 10.32 -18.46
N ALA A 248 -8.52 11.42 -18.84
CA ALA A 248 -8.97 12.77 -18.52
C ALA A 248 -10.23 13.16 -19.31
N GLU A 249 -10.30 12.83 -20.61
CA GLU A 249 -11.48 13.05 -21.44
C GLU A 249 -12.65 12.20 -20.94
N VAL A 250 -12.43 10.91 -20.67
CA VAL A 250 -13.48 10.05 -20.09
C VAL A 250 -13.97 10.60 -18.75
N ALA A 251 -13.05 11.06 -17.89
CA ALA A 251 -13.44 11.64 -16.61
C ALA A 251 -14.26 12.93 -16.76
N ARG A 252 -14.04 13.74 -17.81
CA ARG A 252 -14.77 14.99 -18.03
C ARG A 252 -16.22 14.76 -18.46
N GLU A 253 -16.47 13.69 -19.19
CA GLU A 253 -17.82 13.34 -19.70
C GLU A 253 -18.65 12.53 -18.69
N LEU A 254 -18.04 12.03 -17.61
CA LEU A 254 -18.75 11.40 -16.50
C LEU A 254 -19.29 12.46 -15.53
N THR A 255 -20.46 12.20 -14.94
CA THR A 255 -21.05 13.14 -13.98
C THR A 255 -20.17 13.29 -12.73
N GLY A 256 -20.21 14.48 -12.12
CA GLY A 256 -19.47 14.75 -10.89
C GLY A 256 -19.77 13.76 -9.76
N GLU A 257 -21.02 13.31 -9.65
CA GLU A 257 -21.44 12.31 -8.66
C GLU A 257 -20.80 10.93 -8.90
N MET A 258 -20.74 10.47 -10.15
CA MET A 258 -20.10 9.21 -10.52
C MET A 258 -18.61 9.25 -10.19
N LEU A 259 -17.93 10.35 -10.54
CA LEU A 259 -16.50 10.52 -10.25
C LEU A 259 -16.21 10.58 -8.75
N GLN A 260 -17.04 11.27 -7.97
CA GLN A 260 -16.87 11.32 -6.51
C GLN A 260 -17.07 9.94 -5.89
N ARG A 261 -18.03 9.16 -6.39
CA ARG A 261 -18.23 7.78 -5.95
C ARG A 261 -17.04 6.88 -6.30
N LEU A 262 -16.48 7.02 -7.49
CA LEU A 262 -15.29 6.28 -7.92
C LEU A 262 -14.02 6.71 -7.15
N LYS A 263 -13.85 8.00 -6.86
CA LYS A 263 -12.71 8.54 -6.08
C LYS A 263 -12.72 8.08 -4.63
N ARG A 264 -13.89 7.77 -4.06
CA ARG A 264 -14.02 7.22 -2.71
C ARG A 264 -13.53 5.78 -2.61
N GLU A 265 -13.45 5.06 -3.73
CA GLU A 265 -12.92 3.70 -3.81
C GLU A 265 -11.42 3.68 -4.16
N CYS A 266 -10.65 2.71 -3.65
CA CYS A 266 -9.24 2.60 -4.03
C CYS A 266 -9.12 2.25 -5.52
N GLY A 267 -8.37 3.06 -6.26
CA GLY A 267 -8.03 2.82 -7.67
C GLY A 267 -8.85 3.62 -8.69
N GLY A 268 -9.97 4.23 -8.30
CA GLY A 268 -10.74 5.17 -9.13
C GLY A 268 -11.22 4.62 -10.49
N LEU A 269 -11.52 5.55 -11.41
CA LEU A 269 -12.04 5.25 -12.75
C LEU A 269 -11.13 4.31 -13.55
N GLN A 270 -9.81 4.51 -13.52
CA GLN A 270 -8.87 3.68 -14.26
C GLN A 270 -8.94 2.20 -13.83
N THR A 271 -9.07 1.94 -12.53
CA THR A 271 -9.18 0.58 -12.01
C THR A 271 -10.50 -0.06 -12.38
N LEU A 272 -11.61 0.70 -12.35
CA LEU A 272 -12.90 0.23 -12.84
C LEU A 272 -12.81 -0.22 -14.30
N LEU A 273 -12.22 0.60 -15.17
CA LEU A 273 -12.09 0.28 -16.60
C LEU A 273 -11.19 -0.94 -16.84
N ARG A 274 -10.08 -1.06 -16.09
CA ARG A 274 -9.20 -2.24 -16.14
C ARG A 274 -9.88 -3.51 -15.64
N ASN A 275 -10.73 -3.43 -14.63
CA ASN A 275 -11.46 -4.58 -14.11
C ASN A 275 -12.53 -5.06 -15.11
N ASN A 276 -13.13 -4.13 -15.87
CA ASN A 276 -14.06 -4.40 -16.97
C ASN A 276 -13.34 -4.78 -18.28
N HIS A 277 -12.36 -5.69 -18.17
CA HIS A 277 -11.50 -6.18 -19.25
C HIS A 277 -12.25 -6.84 -20.41
N GLN A 278 -13.51 -7.22 -20.21
CA GLN A 278 -14.37 -7.71 -21.29
C GLN A 278 -14.55 -6.63 -22.35
N VAL A 279 -14.79 -5.39 -21.92
CA VAL A 279 -15.22 -4.28 -22.77
C VAL A 279 -14.04 -3.37 -23.13
N PHE A 280 -13.19 -3.06 -22.15
CA PHE A 280 -12.17 -2.03 -22.31
C PHE A 280 -10.75 -2.57 -22.28
N GLU A 281 -9.90 -1.88 -23.04
CA GLU A 281 -8.45 -2.00 -22.97
C GLU A 281 -7.84 -0.63 -22.63
N VAL A 282 -7.00 -0.58 -21.58
CA VAL A 282 -6.37 0.66 -21.11
C VAL A 282 -4.86 0.59 -21.35
N VAL A 283 -4.40 1.25 -22.41
CA VAL A 283 -3.00 1.27 -22.87
C VAL A 283 -2.52 2.71 -22.92
N ASN A 284 -1.34 2.99 -22.35
CA ASN A 284 -0.72 4.33 -22.33
C ASN A 284 -1.64 5.46 -21.84
N GLY A 285 -2.51 5.18 -20.86
CA GLY A 285 -3.44 6.18 -20.32
C GLY A 285 -4.63 6.51 -21.23
N ARG A 286 -4.79 5.78 -22.33
CA ARG A 286 -5.93 5.82 -23.23
C ARG A 286 -6.80 4.57 -23.09
N VAL A 287 -8.10 4.76 -23.25
CA VAL A 287 -9.14 3.75 -23.16
C VAL A 287 -9.66 3.47 -24.55
N HIS A 288 -9.75 2.18 -24.88
CA HIS A 288 -10.25 1.66 -26.16
C HIS A 288 -11.32 0.61 -25.90
N ILE A 289 -12.22 0.43 -26.85
CA ILE A 289 -13.06 -0.77 -26.87
C ILE A 289 -12.18 -1.94 -27.32
N ARG A 290 -12.21 -3.02 -26.56
CA ARG A 290 -11.35 -4.18 -26.77
C ARG A 290 -11.82 -5.01 -27.97
N ASP A 291 -10.94 -5.26 -28.93
CA ASP A 291 -11.19 -6.21 -30.02
C ASP A 291 -10.55 -7.58 -29.73
N TRP A 292 -11.40 -8.56 -29.43
CA TRP A 292 -10.97 -9.92 -29.08
C TRP A 292 -10.38 -10.72 -30.25
N ARG A 293 -10.48 -10.25 -31.50
CA ARG A 293 -9.78 -10.86 -32.64
C ARG A 293 -8.27 -10.75 -32.51
N GLU A 294 -7.77 -9.66 -31.94
CA GLU A 294 -6.32 -9.39 -31.83
C GLU A 294 -5.62 -10.33 -30.84
N GLU A 295 -6.32 -10.74 -29.79
CA GLU A 295 -5.79 -11.71 -28.81
C GLU A 295 -5.66 -13.12 -29.41
N THR A 296 -6.48 -13.45 -30.41
CA THR A 296 -6.36 -14.72 -31.14
C THR A 296 -5.13 -14.74 -32.03
N LEU A 297 -4.71 -13.57 -32.57
CA LEU A 297 -3.51 -13.41 -33.39
C LEU A 297 -2.22 -13.39 -32.55
N GLN A 298 -2.27 -12.92 -31.31
CA GLN A 298 -1.12 -12.81 -30.40
C GLN A 298 -0.80 -14.09 -29.61
N LYS A 299 -1.36 -15.26 -29.98
CA LYS A 299 -1.12 -16.55 -29.29
C LYS A 299 0.33 -17.04 -29.46
N GLN A 300 1.25 -16.50 -28.65
CA GLN A 300 2.41 -17.23 -28.15
C GLN A 300 1.93 -18.45 -27.32
N PRO A 301 2.69 -19.56 -27.27
CA PRO A 301 2.25 -20.79 -26.61
C PRO A 301 2.09 -20.58 -25.10
N HIS A 302 0.86 -20.30 -24.66
CA HIS A 302 0.53 -20.16 -23.24
C HIS A 302 0.66 -21.49 -22.50
N SER A 303 1.21 -21.42 -21.28
CA SER A 303 1.34 -22.55 -20.35
C SER A 303 -0.01 -23.23 -20.07
N GLU A 304 0.03 -24.54 -19.81
CA GLU A 304 -1.16 -25.38 -19.59
C GLU A 304 -2.08 -24.87 -18.46
N ALA A 305 -1.50 -24.23 -17.44
CA ALA A 305 -2.26 -23.65 -16.32
C ALA A 305 -3.22 -22.52 -16.76
N LYS A 306 -2.79 -21.65 -17.69
CA LYS A 306 -3.62 -20.54 -18.19
C LYS A 306 -4.73 -21.06 -19.14
N ARG A 307 -4.44 -22.13 -19.91
CA ARG A 307 -5.45 -22.82 -20.73
C ARG A 307 -6.55 -23.45 -19.88
N ARG A 308 -6.21 -24.06 -18.74
CA ARG A 308 -7.20 -24.62 -17.79
C ARG A 308 -8.09 -23.55 -17.17
N LEU A 309 -7.51 -22.44 -16.72
CA LEU A 309 -8.28 -21.29 -16.19
C LEU A 309 -9.26 -20.69 -17.22
N CYS A 310 -8.85 -20.56 -18.47
CA CYS A 310 -9.70 -20.07 -19.56
C CYS A 310 -10.85 -21.05 -19.87
N SER A 311 -10.61 -22.36 -19.75
CA SER A 311 -11.64 -23.40 -19.91
C SER A 311 -12.64 -23.45 -18.74
N GLU A 312 -12.19 -23.15 -17.51
CA GLU A 312 -13.05 -23.12 -16.32
C GLU A 312 -13.98 -21.90 -16.26
N ALA A 313 -13.55 -20.76 -16.79
CA ALA A 313 -14.35 -19.53 -16.90
C ALA A 313 -15.13 -19.40 -18.21
N PHE A 314 -15.06 -20.40 -19.10
CA PHE A 314 -15.70 -20.35 -20.42
C PHE A 314 -17.23 -20.32 -20.28
N LYS A 315 -17.85 -19.29 -20.85
CA LYS A 315 -19.30 -19.04 -20.89
C LYS A 315 -19.95 -18.90 -19.50
N THR A 316 -19.19 -18.53 -18.46
CA THR A 316 -19.76 -18.34 -17.12
C THR A 316 -20.37 -16.96 -16.88
N ARG A 317 -20.23 -16.03 -17.85
CA ARG A 317 -20.76 -14.67 -17.82
C ARG A 317 -21.35 -14.30 -19.19
N MET A 318 -22.33 -13.39 -19.19
CA MET A 318 -22.93 -12.85 -20.41
C MET A 318 -21.90 -12.05 -21.23
N CYS A 319 -22.00 -12.11 -22.55
CA CYS A 319 -21.19 -11.32 -23.45
C CYS A 319 -21.70 -9.88 -23.52
N TRP A 320 -20.92 -8.93 -23.00
CA TRP A 320 -21.29 -7.52 -23.05
C TRP A 320 -21.50 -7.03 -24.49
N PHE A 321 -20.63 -7.42 -25.43
CA PHE A 321 -20.76 -7.01 -26.83
C PHE A 321 -22.02 -7.55 -27.51
N TYR A 322 -22.43 -8.77 -27.17
CA TYR A 322 -23.68 -9.32 -27.68
C TYR A 322 -24.90 -8.53 -27.18
N SER A 323 -24.87 -8.09 -25.92
CA SER A 323 -26.01 -7.41 -25.29
C SER A 323 -26.07 -5.91 -25.55
N HIS A 324 -24.92 -5.24 -25.75
CA HIS A 324 -24.84 -3.78 -25.69
C HIS A 324 -24.11 -3.12 -26.87
N HIS A 325 -23.32 -3.85 -27.65
CA HIS A 325 -22.62 -3.26 -28.79
C HIS A 325 -23.56 -3.13 -30.01
N PRO A 326 -23.59 -1.99 -30.72
CA PRO A 326 -24.51 -1.77 -31.84
C PRO A 326 -24.32 -2.77 -33.00
N ASP A 327 -23.07 -3.19 -33.25
CA ASP A 327 -22.75 -4.23 -34.25
C ASP A 327 -22.73 -5.66 -33.67
N GLY A 328 -23.13 -5.83 -32.41
CA GLY A 328 -23.04 -7.11 -31.69
C GLY A 328 -21.60 -7.55 -31.41
N CYS A 329 -21.43 -8.81 -30.99
CA CYS A 329 -20.12 -9.38 -30.73
C CYS A 329 -19.38 -9.68 -32.04
N VAL A 330 -18.13 -9.24 -32.12
CA VAL A 330 -17.25 -9.47 -33.27
C VAL A 330 -16.82 -10.94 -33.43
N LEU A 331 -16.90 -11.74 -32.36
CA LEU A 331 -16.57 -13.15 -32.38
C LEU A 331 -17.81 -13.99 -32.67
N PRO A 332 -17.69 -15.06 -33.47
CA PRO A 332 -18.69 -16.11 -33.55
C PRO A 332 -19.01 -16.70 -32.16
N SER A 333 -20.25 -17.17 -31.99
CA SER A 333 -20.74 -17.64 -30.68
C SER A 333 -19.93 -18.78 -30.09
N ASP A 334 -19.48 -19.71 -30.91
CA ASP A 334 -18.64 -20.85 -30.51
C ASP A 334 -17.24 -20.43 -30.02
N SER A 335 -16.72 -19.33 -30.56
CA SER A 335 -15.36 -18.83 -30.33
C SER A 335 -15.31 -17.77 -29.22
N CYS A 336 -16.44 -17.14 -28.89
CA CYS A 336 -16.51 -16.15 -27.83
C CYS A 336 -16.40 -16.81 -26.44
N PRO A 337 -15.49 -16.36 -25.56
CA PRO A 337 -15.38 -16.90 -24.20
C PRO A 337 -16.57 -16.55 -23.29
N PHE A 338 -17.47 -15.67 -23.73
CA PHE A 338 -18.64 -15.21 -22.99
C PHE A 338 -19.95 -15.65 -23.66
N ALA A 339 -21.01 -15.84 -22.89
CA ALA A 339 -22.28 -16.39 -23.38
C ALA A 339 -23.06 -15.38 -24.23
N HIS A 340 -23.49 -15.79 -25.43
CA HIS A 340 -24.39 -15.01 -26.29
C HIS A 340 -25.83 -15.42 -25.98
N GLY A 341 -26.33 -14.93 -24.84
CA GLY A 341 -27.68 -15.22 -24.35
C GLY A 341 -27.72 -16.31 -23.27
N PRO A 342 -28.89 -16.49 -22.61
CA PRO A 342 -29.02 -17.34 -21.44
C PRO A 342 -28.76 -18.83 -21.71
N ALA A 343 -29.03 -19.30 -22.92
CA ALA A 343 -28.86 -20.70 -23.31
C ALA A 343 -27.40 -21.15 -23.29
N GLU A 344 -26.45 -20.24 -23.49
CA GLU A 344 -25.02 -20.55 -23.47
C GLU A 344 -24.39 -20.39 -22.09
N LEU A 345 -25.10 -19.79 -21.13
CA LEU A 345 -24.56 -19.44 -19.82
C LEU A 345 -24.34 -20.70 -18.97
N ARG A 346 -23.11 -20.85 -18.46
CA ARG A 346 -22.70 -21.99 -17.63
C ARG A 346 -22.54 -21.57 -16.17
N PRO A 347 -22.86 -22.45 -15.21
CA PRO A 347 -22.61 -22.17 -13.80
C PRO A 347 -21.10 -22.09 -13.53
N PRO A 348 -20.64 -21.19 -12.63
CA PRO A 348 -19.23 -21.13 -12.24
C PRO A 348 -18.79 -22.46 -11.65
N ARG A 349 -17.69 -23.03 -12.17
CA ARG A 349 -17.08 -24.22 -11.57
C ARG A 349 -16.30 -23.80 -10.32
N THR A 350 -16.78 -24.16 -9.14
CA THR A 350 -16.03 -23.92 -7.90
C THR A 350 -14.78 -24.82 -7.88
N PRO A 351 -13.59 -24.27 -7.60
CA PRO A 351 -12.41 -25.10 -7.46
C PRO A 351 -12.61 -26.03 -6.25
N LYS A 352 -12.56 -27.34 -6.50
CA LYS A 352 -12.63 -28.35 -5.43
C LYS A 352 -11.49 -28.08 -4.45
N ARG A 353 -11.81 -27.52 -3.27
CA ARG A 353 -10.87 -27.45 -2.14
C ARG A 353 -10.38 -28.87 -1.88
N LYS A 354 -9.09 -29.13 -2.11
CA LYS A 354 -8.45 -30.36 -1.65
C LYS A 354 -8.69 -30.41 -0.13
N LYS A 355 -9.43 -31.43 0.34
CA LYS A 355 -9.55 -31.70 1.76
C LYS A 355 -8.13 -31.86 2.32
N PRO A 356 -7.78 -31.22 3.45
CA PRO A 356 -6.54 -31.54 4.13
C PRO A 356 -6.62 -33.03 4.50
N VAL A 357 -5.61 -33.78 4.08
CA VAL A 357 -5.37 -35.14 4.58
C VAL A 357 -5.02 -34.95 6.05
N LEU A 358 -5.86 -35.53 6.91
CA LEU A 358 -5.70 -35.59 8.37
C LEU A 358 -4.44 -36.36 8.75
#